data_AF-A0A254ND96-F1
#
_entry.id   AF-A0A254ND96-F1
#
_cell.length_a   1.000
_cell.length_b   1.000
_cell.length_c   1.000
_cell.angle_alpha   90.00
_cell.angle_beta   90.00
_cell.angle_gamma   90.00
#
_symmetry.space_group_name_H-M   'P 1'
#
loop_
_entity.id
_entity.type
_entity.pdbx_description
1 polymer ?
#
loop_
_entity_poly.entity_id
_entity_poly.type
_entity_poly.pdbx_seq_one_letter_code
_entity_poly.pdbx_strand_id
1 'polypeptide(L)'
;MKDLDIRLWDRSWTAEEMSRHDGLPGCIEMSGGKLCLDEEQRLALLGALLEHVGTACAVRLGPINAWVDAIEQRLEDLAWDGMPAVGDEQFWRPATQRLSFRRQLELRAAVKQLYERSRQRRPRRHR
;
A
#
# COMPACT_ATOMS: atom_id res chain seq x y z
N MET A 1 -7.78 0.38 -17.24
CA MET A 1 -7.13 -0.92 -17.49
C MET A 1 -8.17 -2.02 -17.28
N LYS A 2 -8.43 -2.87 -18.28
CA LYS A 2 -9.25 -4.08 -18.10
C LYS A 2 -8.62 -4.97 -17.02
N ASP A 3 -9.44 -5.74 -16.30
CA ASP A 3 -9.01 -6.59 -15.19
C ASP A 3 -7.90 -7.56 -15.62
N LEU A 4 -6.73 -7.41 -15.00
CA LEU A 4 -5.63 -8.37 -15.06
C LEU A 4 -6.02 -9.59 -14.20
N ASP A 5 -5.85 -10.79 -14.74
CA ASP A 5 -6.12 -12.06 -14.04
C ASP A 5 -4.84 -12.59 -13.40
N ILE A 6 -4.38 -11.86 -12.37
CA ILE A 6 -3.21 -12.22 -11.57
C ILE A 6 -3.61 -13.28 -10.55
N ARG A 7 -2.96 -14.44 -10.63
CA ARG A 7 -3.26 -15.61 -9.78
C ARG A 7 -2.11 -15.96 -8.85
N LEU A 8 -2.37 -16.87 -7.91
CA LEU A 8 -1.34 -17.39 -7.00
C LEU A 8 -0.19 -18.07 -7.76
N TRP A 9 -0.54 -18.87 -8.75
CA TRP A 9 0.39 -19.61 -9.61
C TRP A 9 0.38 -19.04 -11.02
N ASP A 10 1.42 -19.36 -11.77
CA ASP A 10 1.58 -18.95 -13.15
C ASP A 10 0.47 -19.50 -14.04
N ARG A 11 0.21 -18.77 -15.13
CA ARG A 11 -0.62 -19.24 -16.23
C ARG A 11 -0.08 -18.75 -17.57
N SER A 12 -0.43 -19.47 -18.62
CA SER A 12 -0.26 -19.00 -19.99
C SER A 12 -1.52 -18.26 -20.44
N TRP A 13 -1.35 -17.24 -21.28
CA TRP A 13 -2.48 -16.56 -21.91
C TRP A 13 -3.13 -17.42 -22.99
N THR A 14 -4.44 -17.28 -23.10
CA THR A 14 -5.20 -17.74 -24.25
C THR A 14 -4.99 -16.81 -25.45
N ALA A 15 -5.33 -17.27 -26.66
CA ALA A 15 -5.24 -16.46 -27.87
C ALA A 15 -6.08 -15.17 -27.79
N GLU A 16 -7.23 -15.20 -27.11
CA GLU A 16 -8.07 -14.02 -26.90
C GLU A 16 -7.39 -12.99 -25.99
N GLU A 17 -6.79 -13.45 -24.89
CA GLU A 17 -6.08 -12.57 -23.95
C GLU A 17 -4.84 -11.96 -24.58
N MET A 18 -4.15 -12.67 -25.47
CA MET A 18 -2.98 -12.16 -26.18
C MET A 18 -3.27 -10.84 -26.91
N SER A 19 -4.45 -10.73 -27.56
CA SER A 19 -4.91 -9.47 -28.20
C SER A 19 -5.20 -8.32 -27.23
N ARG A 20 -5.50 -8.62 -25.95
CA ARG A 20 -5.72 -7.60 -24.92
C ARG A 20 -4.41 -6.93 -24.51
N HIS A 21 -3.30 -7.58 -24.79
CA HIS A 21 -1.95 -7.16 -24.42
C HIS A 21 -1.14 -6.58 -25.58
N ASP A 22 -1.77 -6.33 -26.73
CA ASP A 22 -1.14 -5.64 -27.88
C ASP A 22 -0.61 -4.23 -27.50
N GLY A 23 -1.15 -3.64 -26.44
CA GLY A 23 -0.71 -2.35 -25.88
C GLY A 23 0.47 -2.43 -24.89
N LEU A 24 1.03 -3.61 -24.64
CA LEU A 24 2.26 -3.71 -23.84
C LEU A 24 3.43 -3.04 -24.56
N PRO A 25 4.38 -2.47 -23.80
CA PRO A 25 5.52 -1.80 -24.41
C PRO A 25 6.31 -2.80 -25.27
N GLY A 26 6.35 -2.57 -26.58
CA GLY A 26 7.09 -3.41 -27.54
C GLY A 26 8.61 -3.36 -27.34
N CYS A 27 9.12 -2.36 -26.61
CA CYS A 27 10.51 -2.27 -26.18
C CYS A 27 10.60 -1.78 -24.72
N ILE A 28 11.52 -2.36 -23.95
CA ILE A 28 11.82 -1.94 -22.57
C ILE A 28 12.97 -0.93 -22.65
N GLU A 29 12.63 0.35 -22.57
CA GLU A 29 13.62 1.43 -22.52
C GLU A 29 13.86 1.91 -21.09
N MET A 30 15.07 2.37 -20.82
CA MET A 30 15.43 2.99 -19.55
C MET A 30 15.47 4.51 -19.72
N SER A 31 14.62 5.23 -18.99
CA SER A 31 14.58 6.69 -18.97
C SER A 31 14.61 7.19 -17.53
N GLY A 32 15.55 8.07 -17.19
CA GLY A 32 15.70 8.59 -15.83
C GLY A 32 15.91 7.50 -14.75
N GLY A 33 16.51 6.36 -15.12
CA GLY A 33 16.72 5.21 -14.22
C GLY A 33 15.47 4.35 -13.98
N LYS A 34 14.39 4.57 -14.73
CA LYS A 34 13.16 3.77 -14.67
C LYS A 34 12.95 3.04 -15.99
N LEU A 35 12.35 1.86 -15.92
CA LEU A 35 11.86 1.14 -17.10
C LEU A 35 10.54 1.76 -17.57
N CYS A 36 10.35 1.82 -18.89
CA CYS A 36 9.19 2.44 -19.56
C CYS A 36 9.07 3.96 -19.33
N LEU A 37 8.48 4.65 -20.31
CA LEU A 37 8.42 6.11 -20.35
C LEU A 37 7.41 6.69 -19.35
N ASP A 38 6.30 5.99 -19.11
CA ASP A 38 5.25 6.42 -18.20
C ASP A 38 4.88 5.33 -17.17
N GLU A 39 4.06 5.71 -16.19
CA GLU A 39 3.64 4.83 -15.11
C GLU A 39 2.60 3.81 -15.52
N GLU A 40 1.71 4.16 -16.44
CA GLU A 40 0.67 3.26 -16.94
C GLU A 40 1.29 2.06 -17.66
N GLN A 41 2.27 2.31 -18.53
CA GLN A 41 3.04 1.28 -19.23
C GLN A 41 3.82 0.39 -18.26
N ARG A 42 4.41 0.96 -17.19
CA ARG A 42 5.10 0.16 -16.17
C ARG A 42 4.15 -0.77 -15.44
N LEU A 43 2.99 -0.27 -15.03
CA LEU A 43 2.00 -1.09 -14.31
C LEU A 43 1.38 -2.14 -15.22
N ALA A 44 1.10 -1.80 -16.48
CA ALA A 44 0.63 -2.76 -17.47
C ALA A 44 1.65 -3.88 -17.72
N LEU A 45 2.93 -3.52 -17.89
CA LEU A 45 4.01 -4.49 -18.06
C LEU A 45 4.18 -5.37 -16.81
N LEU A 46 4.18 -4.77 -15.62
CA LEU A 46 4.28 -5.52 -14.36
C LEU A 46 3.11 -6.48 -14.18
N GLY A 47 1.89 -6.02 -14.47
CA GLY A 47 0.68 -6.83 -14.41
C GLY A 47 0.76 -8.05 -15.32
N ALA A 48 1.13 -7.83 -16.58
CA ALA A 48 1.33 -8.91 -17.55
C ALA A 48 2.39 -9.94 -17.11
N LEU A 49 3.53 -9.46 -16.59
CA LEU A 49 4.57 -10.33 -16.04
C LEU A 49 4.04 -11.15 -14.85
N LEU A 50 3.24 -10.55 -13.97
CA LEU A 50 2.67 -11.23 -12.81
C LEU A 50 1.66 -12.32 -13.20
N GLU A 51 0.93 -12.19 -14.30
CA GLU A 51 0.06 -13.27 -14.79
C GLU A 51 0.86 -14.51 -15.21
N HIS A 52 2.03 -14.31 -15.80
CA HIS A 52 2.91 -15.40 -16.23
C HIS A 52 3.81 -15.96 -15.14
N VAL A 53 4.05 -15.21 -14.07
CA VAL A 53 4.92 -15.65 -12.97
C VAL A 53 4.10 -16.19 -11.79
N GLY A 54 2.91 -15.64 -11.55
CA GLY A 54 2.12 -15.90 -10.35
C GLY A 54 2.66 -15.18 -9.11
N THR A 55 1.76 -14.82 -8.19
CA THR A 55 2.15 -14.05 -7.00
C THR A 55 3.06 -14.83 -6.05
N ALA A 56 2.91 -16.16 -5.95
CA ALA A 56 3.75 -17.00 -5.10
C ALA A 56 5.23 -17.00 -5.53
N CYS A 57 5.50 -16.93 -6.83
CA CYS A 57 6.86 -16.79 -7.34
C CYS A 57 7.35 -15.35 -7.21
N ALA A 58 6.50 -14.37 -7.48
CA ALA A 58 6.86 -12.95 -7.40
C ALA A 58 7.30 -12.52 -5.99
N VAL A 59 6.62 -12.99 -4.94
CA VAL A 59 6.99 -12.64 -3.55
C VAL A 59 8.38 -13.12 -3.13
N ARG A 60 8.96 -14.09 -3.85
CA ARG A 60 10.33 -14.57 -3.61
C ARG A 60 11.42 -13.62 -4.13
N LEU A 61 11.07 -12.68 -5.01
CA LEU A 61 12.02 -11.76 -5.66
C LEU A 61 12.44 -10.58 -4.76
N GLY A 62 11.81 -10.43 -3.59
CA GLY A 62 12.09 -9.36 -2.64
C GLY A 62 11.98 -9.83 -1.20
N PRO A 63 12.35 -8.99 -0.23
CA PRO A 63 12.23 -9.33 1.18
C PRO A 63 10.74 -9.38 1.57
N ILE A 64 10.35 -10.40 2.33
CA ILE A 64 8.94 -10.68 2.64
C ILE A 64 8.22 -9.51 3.32
N ASN A 65 8.92 -8.75 4.15
CA ASN A 65 8.36 -7.59 4.85
C ASN A 65 7.93 -6.47 3.90
N ALA A 66 8.61 -6.26 2.78
CA ALA A 66 8.20 -5.25 1.81
C ALA A 66 6.82 -5.55 1.20
N TRP A 67 6.52 -6.84 0.99
CA TRP A 67 5.22 -7.29 0.51
C TRP A 67 4.13 -7.16 1.58
N VAL A 68 4.46 -7.53 2.82
CA VAL A 68 3.55 -7.38 3.97
C VAL A 68 3.18 -5.90 4.16
N ASP A 69 4.17 -5.01 4.21
CA ASP A 69 3.97 -3.57 4.37
C ASP A 69 3.08 -3.00 3.24
N ALA A 70 3.29 -3.44 1.99
CA ALA A 70 2.49 -3.01 0.85
C ALA A 70 1.02 -3.48 0.93
N ILE A 71 0.79 -4.71 1.38
CA ILE A 71 -0.58 -5.26 1.58
C ILE A 71 -1.28 -4.51 2.71
N GLU A 72 -0.60 -4.27 3.84
CA GLU A 72 -1.15 -3.50 4.96
C GLU A 72 -1.56 -2.10 4.52
N GLN A 73 -0.68 -1.38 3.80
CA GLN A 73 -1.00 -0.07 3.25
C GLN A 73 -2.23 -0.11 2.33
N ARG A 74 -2.32 -1.12 1.44
CA ARG A 74 -3.47 -1.24 0.52
C ARG A 74 -4.78 -1.49 1.26
N LEU A 75 -4.75 -2.29 2.33
CA LEU A 75 -5.93 -2.54 3.17
C LEU A 75 -6.37 -1.28 3.91
N GLU A 76 -5.43 -0.46 4.38
CA GLU A 76 -5.72 0.86 4.98
C GLU A 76 -6.40 1.80 3.97
N ASP A 77 -5.87 1.87 2.74
CA ASP A 77 -6.44 2.71 1.68
C ASP A 77 -7.88 2.27 1.34
N LEU A 78 -8.12 0.96 1.21
CA LEU A 78 -9.47 0.42 0.95
C LEU A 78 -10.44 0.70 2.11
N ALA A 79 -9.97 0.59 3.35
CA ALA A 79 -10.78 0.93 4.52
C ALA A 79 -11.12 2.42 4.54
N TRP A 80 -10.19 3.29 4.13
CA TRP A 80 -10.40 4.73 3.99
C TRP A 80 -11.43 5.07 2.91
N ASP A 81 -11.29 4.48 1.71
CA ASP A 81 -12.20 4.68 0.59
C ASP A 81 -13.64 4.22 0.91
N GLY A 82 -13.78 3.21 1.79
CA GLY A 82 -15.07 2.71 2.26
C GLY A 82 -15.70 3.49 3.42
N MET A 83 -15.00 4.48 4.01
CA MET A 83 -15.57 5.25 5.13
C MET A 83 -16.64 6.22 4.63
N PRO A 84 -17.83 6.26 5.26
CA PRO A 84 -18.84 7.25 4.91
C PRO A 84 -18.30 8.66 5.18
N ALA A 85 -18.50 9.56 4.22
CA ALA A 85 -18.20 10.98 4.39
C ALA A 85 -19.07 11.51 5.54
N VAL A 86 -18.48 11.64 6.72
CA VAL A 86 -19.13 12.33 7.85
C VAL A 86 -19.15 13.81 7.48
N GLY A 87 -20.34 14.40 7.40
CA GLY A 87 -20.55 15.79 6.98
C GLY A 87 -19.74 16.81 7.79
N ASP A 88 -19.70 18.04 7.28
CA ASP A 88 -18.78 19.13 7.64
C ASP A 88 -18.66 19.50 9.13
N GLU A 89 -19.46 18.92 10.03
CA GLU A 89 -19.57 19.32 11.43
C GLU A 89 -18.90 18.39 12.45
N GLN A 90 -18.21 17.32 12.05
CA GLN A 90 -17.48 16.47 13.02
C GLN A 90 -15.97 16.49 12.80
N PHE A 91 -15.41 17.58 13.33
CA PHE A 91 -14.01 17.90 13.44
C PHE A 91 -13.28 16.98 14.43
N TRP A 92 -12.94 15.77 13.98
CA TRP A 92 -11.82 14.98 14.51
C TRP A 92 -11.10 14.29 13.36
N ARG A 93 -10.39 15.07 12.54
CA ARG A 93 -9.36 14.53 11.63
C ARG A 93 -8.01 14.58 12.35
N PRO A 94 -7.48 13.47 12.90
CA PRO A 94 -6.20 13.53 13.60
C PRO A 94 -5.10 13.61 12.54
N ALA A 95 -4.40 14.75 12.51
CA ALA A 95 -3.19 15.00 11.71
C ALA A 95 -2.01 14.04 12.02
N THR A 96 -2.25 12.94 12.74
CA THR A 96 -1.31 11.86 13.06
C THR A 96 -1.46 10.63 12.16
N GLN A 97 -2.50 10.54 11.30
CA GLN A 97 -2.76 9.38 10.44
C GLN A 97 -1.94 9.31 9.13
N ARG A 98 -1.08 10.29 8.85
CA ARG A 98 -0.11 10.25 7.71
C ARG A 98 1.25 9.64 8.08
N LEU A 99 1.34 9.01 9.23
CA LEU A 99 2.61 8.53 9.77
C LEU A 99 2.73 7.03 9.53
N SER A 100 3.89 6.59 9.05
CA SER A 100 4.19 5.17 8.92
C SER A 100 4.02 4.45 10.26
N PHE A 101 3.73 3.15 10.22
CA PHE A 101 3.46 2.32 11.41
C PHE A 101 4.48 2.52 12.55
N ARG A 102 5.77 2.56 12.21
CA ARG A 102 6.86 2.84 13.17
C ARG A 102 6.68 4.19 13.88
N ARG A 103 6.30 5.23 13.14
CA ARG A 103 6.15 6.59 13.64
C ARG A 103 4.85 6.77 14.43
N GLN A 104 3.83 5.95 14.16
CA GLN A 104 2.65 5.81 15.02
C GLN A 104 2.99 5.17 16.37
N LEU A 105 3.84 4.12 16.39
CA LEU A 105 4.31 3.49 17.63
C LEU A 105 5.11 4.46 18.50
N GLU A 106 6.02 5.23 17.88
CA GLU A 106 6.82 6.26 18.57
C GLU A 106 5.92 7.34 19.21
N LEU A 107 4.90 7.80 18.51
CA LEU A 107 3.93 8.77 19.05
C LEU A 107 3.10 8.21 20.19
N ARG A 108 2.62 6.96 20.08
CA ARG A 108 1.88 6.29 21.16
C ARG A 108 2.73 6.18 22.43
N ALA A 109 4.01 5.84 22.29
CA ALA A 109 4.93 5.78 23.42
C ALA A 109 5.15 7.16 24.06
N ALA A 110 5.34 8.20 23.25
CA ALA A 110 5.53 9.57 23.73
C ALA A 110 4.30 10.11 24.50
N VAL A 111 3.09 9.87 23.98
CA VAL A 111 1.84 10.29 24.63
C VAL A 111 1.65 9.58 25.98
N LYS A 112 1.94 8.28 26.06
CA LYS A 112 1.85 7.51 27.30
C LYS A 112 2.76 8.08 28.39
N GLN A 113 4.01 8.40 28.05
CA GLN A 113 4.94 9.03 29.01
C GLN A 113 4.46 10.41 29.47
N LEU A 114 3.86 11.19 28.57
CA LEU A 114 3.33 12.52 28.89
C LEU A 114 2.14 12.43 29.86
N TYR A 115 1.30 11.41 29.68
CA TYR A 115 0.17 11.10 30.58
C TYR A 115 0.64 10.59 31.95
N GLU A 116 1.66 9.75 32.01
CA GLU A 116 2.24 9.27 33.27
C GLU A 116 2.90 10.40 34.07
N ARG A 117 3.63 11.29 33.39
CA ARG A 117 4.21 12.50 34.01
C ARG A 117 3.15 13.47 34.53
N SER A 118 2.06 13.68 33.80
CA SER A 118 0.98 14.56 34.24
C SER A 118 0.22 13.98 35.45
N ARG A 119 0.09 12.65 35.51
CA ARG A 119 -0.53 11.93 36.62
C ARG A 119 0.32 11.96 37.89
N GLN A 120 1.66 11.93 37.78
CA GLN A 120 2.58 12.08 38.91
C GLN A 120 2.62 13.51 39.46
N ARG A 121 2.31 14.52 38.64
CA ARG A 121 2.31 15.94 39.03
C ARG A 121 1.04 16.42 39.74
N ARG A 122 -0.01 15.60 39.85
CA ARG A 122 -1.20 15.96 40.65
C ARG A 122 -0.96 15.62 42.12
N PRO A 123 -0.84 16.60 43.03
CA PRO A 123 -0.78 16.30 44.45
C PRO A 123 -2.13 15.72 44.87
N ARG A 124 -2.10 14.58 45.57
CA ARG A 124 -3.29 13.99 46.19
C ARG A 124 -3.89 15.03 47.13
N ARG A 125 -4.98 15.68 46.73
CA ARG A 125 -5.82 16.44 47.64
C ARG A 125 -6.52 15.41 48.55
N HIS A 126 -5.91 15.13 49.69
CA HIS A 126 -6.58 14.47 50.80
C HIS A 126 -7.61 15.45 51.38
N ARG A 127 -8.86 14.98 51.44
CA ARG A 127 -9.87 15.47 52.37
C ARG A 127 -10.49 14.26 53.04
#